data_AF-A0A4Y8PFG4-F1
#
_entry.id   AF-A0A4Y8PFG4-F1
#
_cell.length_a   1.000
_cell.length_b   1.000
_cell.length_c   1.000
_cell.angle_alpha   90.00
_cell.angle_beta   90.00
_cell.angle_gamma   90.00
#
_symmetry.space_group_name_H-M   'P 1'
#
loop_
_entity.id
_entity.type
_entity.pdbx_description
1 polymer ?
#
loop_
_entity_poly.entity_id
_entity_poly.type
_entity_poly.pdbx_seq_one_letter_code
_entity_poly.pdbx_strand_id
1 'polypeptide(L)'
;MKLNKLKNFVLLFTTASFLCNPLFAQNTTESQGEVPSSSSPPHHNRAYRHKMARQMHEKMQRLMDKQDEELKKLANEMNKAPKDQKLDKVVVLLNTLVNQRIQMHEEMKSMHHKMMMNHKEHHE
;
A
#
# COMPACT_ATOMS: atom_id res chain seq x y z
N MET A 1 -52.14 -6.06 -19.71
CA MET A 1 -51.36 -6.38 -20.92
C MET A 1 -49.90 -6.54 -20.51
N LYS A 2 -49.31 -7.67 -20.91
CA LYS A 2 -47.89 -8.03 -20.74
C LYS A 2 -47.06 -7.40 -21.86
N LEU A 3 -45.81 -7.04 -21.59
CA LEU A 3 -44.68 -6.98 -22.52
C LEU A 3 -43.40 -7.13 -21.67
N ASN A 4 -42.98 -8.37 -21.36
CA ASN A 4 -41.96 -9.16 -22.06
C ASN A 4 -40.61 -8.44 -22.20
N LYS A 5 -39.68 -8.76 -21.30
CA LYS A 5 -38.54 -9.68 -21.53
C LYS A 5 -37.46 -9.09 -22.46
N LEU A 6 -36.36 -8.64 -21.87
CA LEU A 6 -35.05 -8.76 -22.50
C LEU A 6 -34.12 -9.53 -21.55
N LYS A 7 -33.91 -10.80 -21.92
CA LYS A 7 -32.81 -11.65 -21.48
C LYS A 7 -31.53 -11.25 -22.24
N ASN A 8 -30.40 -11.80 -21.78
CA ASN A 8 -29.01 -11.79 -22.31
C ASN A 8 -28.09 -11.02 -21.34
N PHE A 9 -27.39 -11.60 -20.37
CA PHE A 9 -26.63 -12.85 -20.34
C PHE A 9 -25.63 -12.97 -21.49
N VAL A 10 -24.55 -12.19 -21.43
CA VAL A 10 -23.24 -12.62 -21.97
C VAL A 10 -22.16 -12.20 -20.99
N LEU A 11 -21.70 -13.21 -20.27
CA LEU A 11 -20.42 -13.34 -19.60
C LEU A 11 -19.31 -13.21 -20.65
N LEU A 12 -18.37 -12.28 -20.46
CA LEU A 12 -17.08 -12.30 -21.14
C LEU A 12 -15.99 -11.95 -20.11
N PHE A 13 -15.57 -13.00 -19.40
CA PHE A 13 -14.26 -13.05 -18.79
C PHE A 13 -13.22 -13.18 -19.91
N THR A 14 -12.43 -12.14 -20.14
CA THR A 14 -11.20 -12.25 -20.92
C THR A 14 -10.03 -11.79 -20.07
N THR A 15 -9.49 -12.74 -19.31
CA THR A 15 -8.14 -12.70 -18.76
C THR A 15 -7.15 -12.85 -19.91
N ALA A 16 -6.40 -11.79 -20.20
CA ALA A 16 -5.23 -11.85 -21.07
C ALA A 16 -3.98 -11.46 -20.26
N SER A 17 -3.47 -12.42 -19.48
CA SER A 17 -2.11 -12.40 -18.94
C SER A 17 -1.20 -13.10 -19.94
N PHE A 18 -0.48 -12.34 -20.77
CA PHE A 18 0.60 -12.76 -21.69
C PHE A 18 1.25 -11.44 -22.14
N LEU A 19 2.54 -11.13 -21.99
CA LEU A 19 3.78 -11.90 -21.88
C LEU A 19 4.84 -11.06 -21.15
N CYS A 20 5.56 -11.70 -20.23
CA CYS A 20 6.88 -11.24 -19.80
C CYS A 20 7.85 -11.30 -20.98
N ASN A 21 8.58 -10.21 -21.22
CA ASN A 21 9.84 -10.23 -21.98
C ASN A 21 10.91 -9.55 -21.12
N PRO A 22 11.83 -10.29 -20.47
CA PRO A 22 13.16 -9.77 -20.21
C PRO A 22 14.00 -10.15 -21.43
N LEU A 23 14.25 -9.18 -22.31
CA LEU A 23 15.24 -9.34 -23.37
C LEU A 23 16.62 -9.33 -22.68
N PHE A 24 17.12 -10.53 -22.38
CA PHE A 24 18.52 -10.75 -22.03
C PHE A 24 19.36 -10.46 -23.29
N ALA A 25 20.19 -9.42 -23.25
CA ALA A 25 21.29 -9.24 -24.19
C ALA A 25 22.61 -9.20 -23.41
N GLN A 26 23.56 -9.97 -23.92
CA GLN A 26 24.83 -10.41 -23.34
C GLN A 26 25.88 -9.32 -23.16
N ASN A 27 26.64 -9.48 -22.05
CA ASN A 27 28.08 -9.37 -21.90
C ASN A 27 28.85 -8.35 -22.77
N THR A 28 29.40 -7.35 -22.09
CA THR A 28 30.80 -6.98 -22.25
C THR A 28 31.53 -7.24 -20.92
N THR A 29 32.39 -8.24 -20.95
CA THR A 29 33.45 -8.47 -19.97
C THR A 29 34.45 -7.33 -20.11
N GLU A 30 34.68 -6.54 -19.06
CA GLU A 30 35.96 -5.86 -18.87
C GLU A 30 36.08 -5.31 -17.44
N SER A 31 37.30 -5.41 -16.92
CA SER A 31 37.78 -4.91 -15.63
C SER A 31 37.46 -5.73 -14.38
N GLN A 32 38.30 -6.74 -14.22
CA GLN A 32 38.77 -7.30 -12.97
C GLN A 32 39.32 -6.17 -12.07
N GLY A 33 38.43 -5.50 -11.34
CA GLY A 33 38.78 -4.69 -10.17
C GLY A 33 38.50 -5.52 -8.93
N GLU A 34 39.53 -5.82 -8.15
CA GLU A 34 39.44 -6.51 -6.86
C GLU A 34 38.31 -5.93 -6.02
N VAL A 35 37.29 -6.74 -5.75
CA VAL A 35 36.26 -6.41 -4.76
C VAL A 35 36.89 -6.70 -3.40
N PRO A 36 37.15 -5.72 -2.52
CA PRO A 36 37.53 -6.03 -1.16
C PRO A 36 36.38 -6.79 -0.51
N SER A 37 36.70 -8.03 -0.16
CA SER A 37 35.98 -8.95 0.71
C SER A 37 35.20 -8.22 1.80
N SER A 38 33.87 -8.36 1.75
CA SER A 38 33.02 -8.74 2.88
C SER A 38 33.43 -8.18 4.25
N SER A 39 32.88 -7.02 4.59
CA SER A 39 32.45 -6.77 5.96
C SER A 39 30.94 -7.08 6.04
N SER A 40 30.62 -8.32 6.39
CA SER A 40 29.24 -8.66 6.78
C SER A 40 28.85 -7.72 7.92
N PRO A 41 27.74 -6.96 7.82
CA PRO A 41 27.32 -6.10 8.92
C PRO A 41 27.07 -6.98 10.14
N PRO A 42 27.49 -6.56 11.34
CA PRO A 42 27.36 -7.38 12.55
C PRO A 42 25.91 -7.83 12.71
N HIS A 43 25.71 -9.14 12.97
CA HIS A 43 24.39 -9.78 13.05
C HIS A 43 23.38 -9.03 13.96
N HIS A 44 23.88 -8.28 14.94
CA HIS A 44 23.10 -7.40 15.81
C HIS A 44 22.33 -6.28 15.05
N ASN A 45 22.95 -5.66 14.05
CA ASN A 45 22.35 -4.56 13.29
C ASN A 45 21.20 -5.08 12.40
N ARG A 46 21.32 -6.30 11.87
CA ARG A 46 20.26 -6.93 11.06
C ARG A 46 19.03 -7.30 11.91
N ALA A 47 19.23 -7.89 13.09
CA ALA A 47 18.13 -8.26 13.98
C ALA A 47 17.37 -7.01 14.49
N TYR A 48 18.10 -5.95 14.85
CA TYR A 48 17.51 -4.68 15.28
C TYR A 48 16.66 -4.03 14.17
N ARG A 49 17.19 -3.94 12.94
CA ARG A 49 16.45 -3.42 11.78
C ARG A 49 15.19 -4.23 11.47
N HIS A 50 15.28 -5.56 11.54
CA HIS A 50 14.13 -6.42 11.32
C HIS A 50 13.05 -6.22 12.40
N LYS A 51 13.43 -6.03 13.66
CA LYS A 51 12.49 -5.74 14.75
C LYS A 51 11.77 -4.40 14.53
N MET A 52 12.52 -3.35 14.19
CA MET A 52 11.96 -2.04 13.85
C MET A 52 11.00 -2.11 12.66
N ALA A 53 11.41 -2.74 11.56
CA ALA A 53 10.58 -2.89 10.37
C ALA A 53 9.27 -3.63 10.68
N ARG A 54 9.33 -4.70 11.48
CA ARG A 54 8.16 -5.45 11.92
C ARG A 54 7.21 -4.61 12.75
N GLN A 55 7.72 -3.87 13.75
CA GLN A 55 6.89 -2.99 14.58
C GLN A 55 6.20 -1.90 13.76
N MET A 56 6.90 -1.33 12.78
CA MET A 56 6.33 -0.34 11.88
C MET A 56 5.25 -0.93 10.98
N HIS A 57 5.50 -2.12 10.44
CA HIS A 57 4.51 -2.85 9.63
C HIS A 57 3.25 -3.16 10.44
N GLU A 58 3.39 -3.72 11.65
CA GLU A 58 2.26 -4.02 12.53
C GLU A 58 1.48 -2.75 12.91
N LYS A 59 2.18 -1.63 13.17
CA LYS A 59 1.54 -0.34 13.44
C LYS A 59 0.71 0.14 12.25
N MET A 60 1.27 0.07 11.04
CA MET A 60 0.56 0.49 9.83
C MET A 60 -0.63 -0.41 9.53
N GLN A 61 -0.48 -1.72 9.68
CA GLN A 61 -1.57 -2.65 9.46
C GLN A 61 -2.77 -2.29 10.36
N ARG A 62 -2.54 -2.09 11.66
CA ARG A 62 -3.61 -1.72 12.60
C ARG A 62 -4.26 -0.38 12.25
N LEU A 63 -3.49 0.58 11.76
CA LEU A 63 -4.03 1.87 11.33
C LEU A 63 -4.93 1.69 10.09
N MET A 64 -4.48 0.91 9.10
CA MET A 64 -5.27 0.61 7.90
C MET A 64 -6.56 -0.12 8.24
N ASP A 65 -6.48 -1.19 9.05
CA ASP A 65 -7.65 -1.95 9.46
C ASP A 65 -8.69 -1.06 10.16
N LYS A 66 -8.23 -0.11 10.99
CA LYS A 66 -9.09 0.87 11.66
C LYS A 66 -9.75 1.83 10.66
N GLN A 67 -8.98 2.34 9.70
CA GLN A 67 -9.50 3.25 8.67
C GLN A 67 -10.52 2.55 7.77
N ASP A 68 -10.27 1.29 7.40
CA ASP A 68 -11.18 0.47 6.60
C ASP A 68 -12.52 0.21 7.31
N GLU A 69 -12.48 -0.14 8.60
CA GLU A 69 -13.72 -0.35 9.38
C GLU A 69 -14.52 0.95 9.53
N GLU A 70 -13.86 2.10 9.71
CA GLU A 70 -14.52 3.41 9.74
C GLU A 70 -15.18 3.73 8.39
N LEU A 71 -14.47 3.57 7.29
CA LEU A 71 -15.00 3.82 5.94
C LEU A 71 -16.16 2.89 5.62
N LYS A 72 -16.07 1.61 5.99
CA LYS A 72 -17.15 0.63 5.81
C LYS A 72 -18.40 1.04 6.58
N LYS A 73 -18.24 1.54 7.81
CA LYS A 73 -19.36 2.09 8.59
C LYS A 73 -19.99 3.29 7.89
N LEU A 74 -19.19 4.28 7.48
CA LEU A 74 -19.67 5.49 6.80
C LEU A 74 -20.34 5.18 5.47
N ALA A 75 -19.79 4.27 4.68
CA ALA A 75 -20.40 3.81 3.43
C ALA A 75 -21.75 3.12 3.68
N ASN A 76 -21.86 2.31 4.73
CA ASN A 76 -23.13 1.70 5.12
C ASN A 76 -24.16 2.73 5.58
N GLU A 77 -23.75 3.75 6.34
CA GLU A 77 -24.63 4.86 6.72
C GLU A 77 -25.12 5.64 5.50
N MET A 78 -24.21 5.97 4.58
CA MET A 78 -24.53 6.65 3.32
C MET A 78 -25.52 5.83 2.46
N ASN A 79 -25.34 4.51 2.39
CA ASN A 79 -26.21 3.64 1.61
C ASN A 79 -27.62 3.51 2.19
N LYS A 80 -27.75 3.60 3.52
CA LYS A 80 -29.02 3.54 4.25
C LYS A 80 -29.71 4.91 4.40
N ALA A 81 -29.00 6.00 4.09
CA ALA A 81 -29.52 7.34 4.26
C ALA A 81 -30.69 7.64 3.29
N PRO A 82 -31.70 8.41 3.75
CA PRO A 82 -32.70 9.02 2.89
C PRO A 82 -32.08 9.86 1.75
N LYS A 83 -32.80 10.04 0.64
CA LYS A 83 -32.28 10.72 -0.55
C LYS A 83 -31.79 12.16 -0.26
N ASP A 84 -32.52 12.88 0.57
CA ASP A 84 -32.24 14.24 1.02
C ASP A 84 -30.99 14.33 1.92
N GLN A 85 -30.61 13.25 2.61
CA GLN A 85 -29.43 13.21 3.49
C GLN A 85 -28.20 12.54 2.83
N LYS A 86 -28.39 11.95 1.66
CA LYS A 86 -27.36 11.12 1.02
C LYS A 86 -26.13 11.95 0.64
N LEU A 87 -26.34 13.19 0.20
CA LEU A 87 -25.25 14.10 -0.17
C LEU A 87 -24.40 14.46 1.05
N ASP A 88 -25.02 14.76 2.19
CA ASP A 88 -24.31 15.06 3.43
C ASP A 88 -23.44 13.88 3.87
N LYS A 89 -23.98 12.65 3.76
CA LYS A 89 -23.21 11.43 4.06
C LYS A 89 -22.06 11.19 3.07
N VAL A 90 -22.23 11.52 1.79
CA VAL A 90 -21.14 11.48 0.80
C VAL A 90 -20.03 12.46 1.19
N VAL A 91 -20.37 13.70 1.57
CA VAL A 91 -19.39 14.71 1.98
C VAL A 91 -18.61 14.25 3.21
N VAL A 92 -19.30 13.66 4.22
CA VAL A 92 -18.64 13.08 5.39
C VAL A 92 -17.65 11.98 4.97
N LEU A 93 -18.08 11.03 4.14
CA LEU A 93 -17.22 9.95 3.66
C LEU A 93 -15.98 10.47 2.91
N LEU A 94 -16.16 11.45 2.01
CA LEU A 94 -15.07 12.05 1.25
C LEU A 94 -14.08 12.80 2.14
N ASN A 95 -14.57 13.60 3.09
CA ASN A 95 -13.72 14.30 4.05
C ASN A 95 -12.91 13.32 4.90
N THR A 96 -13.54 12.22 5.35
CA THR A 96 -12.83 11.15 6.05
C THR A 96 -11.73 10.53 5.19
N LEU A 97 -12.01 10.19 3.93
CA LEU A 97 -11.00 9.65 2.99
C LEU A 97 -9.81 10.59 2.80
N VAL A 98 -10.07 11.88 2.62
CA VAL A 98 -9.01 12.89 2.44
C VAL A 98 -8.15 12.97 3.71
N ASN A 99 -8.78 13.07 4.87
CA ASN A 99 -8.08 13.16 6.15
C ASN A 99 -7.25 11.89 6.44
N GLN A 100 -7.80 10.71 6.20
CA GLN A 100 -7.10 9.44 6.36
C GLN A 100 -5.88 9.35 5.43
N ARG A 101 -5.98 9.84 4.19
CA ARG A 101 -4.87 9.89 3.23
C ARG A 101 -3.76 10.86 3.65
N ILE A 102 -4.14 12.03 4.18
CA ILE A 102 -3.18 13.00 4.74
C ILE A 102 -2.43 12.37 5.91
N GLN A 103 -3.18 11.81 6.85
CA GLN A 103 -2.64 11.16 8.04
C GLN A 103 -1.63 10.08 7.66
N MET A 104 -2.05 9.13 6.81
CA MET A 104 -1.18 8.04 6.33
C MET A 104 0.10 8.57 5.69
N HIS A 105 0.01 9.65 4.91
CA HIS A 105 1.18 10.24 4.27
C HIS A 105 2.15 10.85 5.29
N GLU A 106 1.64 11.51 6.33
CA GLU A 106 2.44 12.04 7.43
C GLU A 106 3.09 10.93 8.25
N GLU A 107 2.33 9.88 8.59
CA GLU A 107 2.90 8.72 9.28
C GLU A 107 3.98 8.05 8.46
N MET A 108 3.78 7.87 7.15
CA MET A 108 4.77 7.29 6.24
C MET A 108 6.04 8.14 6.17
N LYS A 109 5.91 9.46 6.09
CA LYS A 109 7.05 10.40 6.14
C LYS A 109 7.81 10.30 7.46
N SER A 110 7.10 10.33 8.59
CA SER A 110 7.70 10.21 9.93
C SER A 110 8.46 8.90 10.09
N MET A 111 7.85 7.81 9.63
CA MET A 111 8.43 6.48 9.62
C MET A 111 9.70 6.39 8.76
N HIS A 112 9.66 6.93 7.55
CA HIS A 112 10.82 6.98 6.67
C HIS A 112 11.98 7.77 7.30
N HIS A 113 11.68 8.93 7.89
CA HIS A 113 12.68 9.74 8.58
C HIS A 113 13.35 9.00 9.75
N LYS A 114 12.57 8.31 10.59
CA LYS A 114 13.09 7.50 11.69
C LYS A 114 14.00 6.38 11.22
N MET A 115 13.67 5.72 10.12
CA MET A 115 14.55 4.69 9.54
C MET A 115 15.87 5.29 9.01
N MET A 116 15.82 6.47 8.39
CA MET A 116 17.00 7.12 7.83
C MET A 116 17.95 7.68 8.90
N MET A 117 17.43 8.27 9.98
CA MET A 117 18.27 8.82 11.06
C MET A 117 18.99 7.72 11.83
N ASN A 118 18.30 6.62 12.15
CA ASN A 118 18.94 5.45 12.76
C ASN A 118 20.00 4.79 11.86
N HIS A 119 20.01 5.08 10.55
CA HIS A 119 21.06 4.60 9.65
C HIS A 119 22.33 5.45 9.76
N LYS A 120 22.20 6.76 9.98
CA LYS A 120 23.34 7.69 10.07
C LYS A 120 24.10 7.58 11.39
N GLU A 121 23.40 7.41 12.51
CA GLU A 121 24.02 7.31 13.85
C GLU A 121 24.87 6.05 14.08
N HIS A 122 24.87 5.08 13.16
CA HIS A 122 25.69 3.87 13.24
C HIS A 122 26.87 3.86 12.25
N HIS A 123 27.12 4.97 11.53
CA HIS A 123 28.20 5.12 10.56
C HIS A 123 29.20 6.25 10.90
N GLU A 124 29.09 6.85 12.10
CA GLU A 124 30.12 7.69 12.74
C GLU A 124 30.78 6.91 13.89
#